data_AF-A0AAN0YL75-F1
#
_entry.id   AF-A0AAN0YL75-F1
#
_cell.length_a   1.000
_cell.length_b   1.000
_cell.length_c   1.000
_cell.angle_alpha   90.00
_cell.angle_beta   90.00
_cell.angle_gamma   90.00
#
_symmetry.space_group_name_H-M   'P 1'
#
loop_
_entity.id
_entity.type
_entity.pdbx_description
1 polymer ?
#
loop_
_entity_poly.entity_id
_entity_poly.type
_entity_poly.pdbx_seq_one_letter_code
_entity_poly.pdbx_strand_id
1 'polypeptide(L)'
;MSKTNNTHWRNGMTSTETKWQKDFSEEALAAGIAQAKTAAQQAEATEPCAKNAYYDGDRQLLVIELTNGAIFSFPPHLTQGLQQATPEQLNDCWLDASGRSIHWESLDVDFSIVGLMTGIFGTQAWMQEIGRRGGQAKSPAKRKAARANGKKGGRPLKTATIEDLFFSSDILQSFNHAELDGDRP
;
A
#
# COMPACT_ATOMS: atom_id res chain seq x y z
N MET A 1 43.00 -31.15 -39.08
CA MET A 1 42.76 -29.71 -38.94
C MET A 1 41.35 -29.49 -38.39
N SER A 2 41.24 -28.68 -37.33
CA SER A 2 40.13 -27.81 -36.85
C SER A 2 38.66 -28.26 -37.03
N LYS A 3 37.90 -28.51 -35.93
CA LYS A 3 37.04 -27.55 -35.15
C LYS A 3 35.83 -27.06 -35.97
N THR A 4 34.56 -27.09 -35.54
CA THR A 4 33.96 -26.97 -34.20
C THR A 4 32.44 -27.24 -34.27
N ASN A 5 31.90 -27.79 -33.18
CA ASN A 5 30.62 -27.51 -32.51
C ASN A 5 29.45 -26.97 -33.33
N ASN A 6 28.31 -27.69 -33.27
CA ASN A 6 27.04 -26.98 -33.14
C ASN A 6 26.25 -27.48 -31.94
N THR A 7 25.98 -26.52 -31.07
CA THR A 7 25.66 -26.70 -29.66
C THR A 7 24.17 -26.98 -29.48
N HIS A 8 23.94 -27.87 -28.53
CA HIS A 8 22.69 -28.27 -27.93
C HIS A 8 21.90 -27.05 -27.40
N TRP A 9 20.79 -26.65 -28.04
CA TRP A 9 19.85 -25.70 -27.44
C TRP A 9 18.87 -26.47 -26.56
N ARG A 10 19.24 -26.67 -25.28
CA ARG A 10 18.33 -27.16 -24.25
C ARG A 10 18.47 -26.27 -23.00
N ASN A 11 17.33 -25.67 -22.65
CA ASN A 11 16.96 -25.12 -21.34
C ASN A 11 17.55 -23.77 -20.90
N GLY A 12 16.65 -22.79 -20.73
CA GLY A 12 16.91 -21.58 -19.96
C GLY A 12 15.83 -20.52 -20.14
N MET A 13 14.56 -20.81 -19.84
CA MET A 13 13.54 -19.76 -19.75
C MET A 13 13.96 -18.79 -18.64
N THR A 14 14.19 -17.52 -18.98
CA THR A 14 14.73 -16.55 -18.03
C THR A 14 13.64 -16.04 -17.08
N SER A 15 13.98 -15.77 -15.82
CA SER A 15 13.07 -15.35 -14.73
C SER A 15 12.18 -14.14 -15.08
N THR A 16 12.62 -13.30 -16.01
CA THR A 16 11.86 -12.15 -16.52
C THR A 16 10.67 -12.52 -17.41
N GLU A 17 10.69 -13.69 -18.05
CA GLU A 17 9.71 -14.15 -19.03
C GLU A 17 8.49 -14.81 -18.34
N THR A 18 8.68 -15.38 -17.16
CA THR A 18 7.60 -15.93 -16.32
C THR A 18 6.68 -14.84 -15.77
N LYS A 19 7.17 -13.60 -15.61
CA LYS A 19 6.45 -12.48 -14.98
C LYS A 19 5.21 -12.00 -15.76
N TRP A 20 5.10 -12.34 -17.04
CA TRP A 20 4.00 -11.92 -17.91
C TRP A 20 3.06 -13.05 -18.35
N GLN A 21 3.18 -14.24 -17.76
CA GLN A 21 2.18 -15.30 -17.93
C GLN A 21 0.92 -14.95 -17.14
N LYS A 22 0.03 -14.15 -17.76
CA LYS A 22 -1.37 -14.08 -17.37
C LYS A 22 -2.11 -15.22 -18.04
N ASP A 23 -2.87 -15.98 -17.26
CA ASP A 23 -3.84 -16.92 -17.79
C ASP A 23 -4.99 -16.12 -18.40
N PHE A 24 -5.02 -16.05 -19.73
CA PHE A 24 -6.07 -15.41 -20.51
C PHE A 24 -7.14 -16.41 -20.98
N SER A 25 -7.22 -17.60 -20.36
CA SER A 25 -8.31 -18.54 -20.62
C SER A 25 -9.67 -17.89 -20.35
N GLU A 26 -10.69 -18.33 -21.08
CA GLU A 26 -12.06 -17.86 -20.88
C GLU A 26 -12.54 -18.16 -19.46
N GLU A 27 -12.11 -19.28 -18.88
CA GLU A 27 -12.39 -19.66 -17.50
C GLU A 27 -11.74 -18.72 -16.48
N ALA A 28 -10.46 -18.37 -16.66
CA ALA A 28 -9.78 -17.42 -15.77
C ALA A 28 -10.40 -16.02 -15.87
N LEU A 29 -10.78 -15.59 -17.07
CA LEU A 29 -11.50 -14.33 -17.29
C LEU A 29 -12.89 -14.36 -16.62
N ALA A 30 -13.66 -15.43 -16.81
CA ALA A 30 -14.97 -15.60 -16.20
C ALA A 30 -14.90 -15.63 -14.66
N ALA A 31 -13.91 -16.33 -14.11
CA ALA A 31 -13.65 -16.37 -12.67
C ALA A 31 -13.29 -14.98 -12.12
N GLY A 32 -12.44 -14.22 -12.82
CA GLY A 32 -12.11 -12.85 -12.44
C GLY A 32 -13.33 -11.93 -12.44
N ILE A 33 -14.19 -12.03 -13.47
CA ILE A 33 -15.45 -11.27 -13.54
C ILE A 33 -16.40 -11.67 -12.40
N ALA A 34 -16.52 -12.96 -12.10
CA ALA A 34 -17.36 -13.45 -11.01
C ALA A 34 -16.89 -12.96 -9.63
N GLN A 35 -15.57 -12.97 -9.39
CA GLN A 35 -14.98 -12.41 -8.17
C GLN A 35 -15.24 -10.90 -8.06
N ALA A 36 -15.04 -10.14 -9.13
CA ALA A 36 -15.32 -8.70 -9.15
C ALA A 36 -16.80 -8.39 -8.86
N LYS A 37 -17.73 -9.17 -9.44
CA LYS A 37 -19.17 -9.05 -9.16
C LYS A 37 -19.50 -9.34 -7.70
N THR A 38 -18.91 -10.40 -7.13
CA THR A 38 -19.14 -10.77 -5.73
C THR A 38 -18.62 -9.70 -4.78
N ALA A 39 -17.41 -9.18 -5.04
CA ALA A 39 -16.83 -8.08 -4.28
C ALA A 39 -17.68 -6.81 -4.38
N ALA A 40 -18.20 -6.48 -5.57
CA ALA A 40 -19.11 -5.35 -5.77
C ALA A 40 -20.41 -5.51 -4.97
N GLN A 41 -21.02 -6.70 -4.97
CA GLN A 41 -22.23 -6.97 -4.18
C GLN A 41 -21.97 -6.86 -2.68
N GLN A 42 -20.83 -7.36 -2.20
CA GLN A 42 -20.44 -7.20 -0.80
C GLN A 42 -20.20 -5.74 -0.44
N ALA A 43 -19.56 -4.99 -1.33
CA ALA A 43 -19.34 -3.57 -1.20
C ALA A 43 -20.66 -2.79 -1.14
N GLU A 44 -21.61 -3.08 -2.02
CA GLU A 44 -22.96 -2.49 -1.99
C GLU A 44 -23.67 -2.69 -0.65
N ALA A 45 -23.49 -3.85 -0.01
CA ALA A 45 -24.13 -4.17 1.26
C ALA A 45 -23.45 -3.57 2.49
N THR A 46 -22.16 -3.23 2.41
CA THR A 46 -21.34 -2.95 3.61
C THR A 46 -20.56 -1.66 3.58
N GLU A 47 -20.29 -1.09 2.40
CA GLU A 47 -19.44 0.08 2.31
C GLU A 47 -20.18 1.38 2.67
N PRO A 48 -19.47 2.34 3.26
CA PRO A 48 -20.01 3.66 3.51
C PRO A 48 -20.43 4.36 2.20
N CYS A 49 -21.67 4.83 2.15
CA CYS A 49 -22.15 5.74 1.11
C CYS A 49 -22.32 7.15 1.67
N ALA A 50 -21.99 8.16 0.87
CA ALA A 50 -22.26 9.55 1.13
C ALA A 50 -23.72 9.89 0.78
N LYS A 51 -24.38 10.67 1.63
CA LYS A 51 -25.69 11.30 1.36
C LYS A 51 -25.56 12.76 0.96
N ASN A 52 -24.45 13.40 1.33
CA ASN A 52 -24.18 14.80 1.05
C ASN A 52 -22.67 15.05 1.04
N ALA A 53 -22.22 16.00 0.23
CA ALA A 53 -20.85 16.49 0.27
C ALA A 53 -20.82 17.97 -0.11
N TYR A 54 -19.97 18.73 0.57
CA TYR A 54 -19.83 20.17 0.33
C TYR A 54 -18.47 20.68 0.84
N TYR A 55 -18.10 21.88 0.39
CA TYR A 55 -16.94 22.58 0.92
C TYR A 55 -17.36 23.55 2.04
N ASP A 56 -16.80 23.37 3.23
CA ASP A 56 -16.90 24.31 4.34
C ASP A 56 -15.75 25.32 4.24
N GLY A 57 -16.09 26.52 3.73
CA GLY A 57 -15.12 27.60 3.52
C GLY A 57 -14.56 28.21 4.81
N ASP A 58 -15.35 28.19 5.89
CA ASP A 58 -14.92 28.74 7.19
C ASP A 58 -13.84 27.85 7.82
N ARG A 59 -13.99 26.52 7.69
CA ARG A 59 -13.03 25.54 8.19
C ARG A 59 -11.97 25.13 7.18
N GLN A 60 -12.16 25.49 5.91
CA GLN A 60 -11.35 25.05 4.78
C GLN A 60 -11.28 23.52 4.65
N LEU A 61 -12.43 22.87 4.79
CA LEU A 61 -12.56 21.41 4.75
C LEU A 61 -13.58 20.99 3.69
N LEU A 62 -13.27 19.90 2.98
CA LEU A 62 -14.31 19.11 2.32
C LEU A 62 -15.00 18.27 3.38
N VAL A 63 -16.32 18.33 3.39
CA VAL A 63 -17.19 17.61 4.32
C VAL A 63 -18.00 16.60 3.54
N ILE A 64 -17.98 15.36 4.00
CA ILE A 64 -18.76 14.24 3.48
C ILE A 64 -19.65 13.75 4.61
N GLU A 65 -20.96 13.84 4.42
CA GLU A 65 -21.93 13.23 5.32
C GLU A 65 -22.33 11.86 4.79
N LEU A 66 -22.21 10.84 5.64
CA LEU A 66 -22.51 9.46 5.28
C LEU A 66 -23.96 9.11 5.61
N THR A 67 -24.50 8.11 4.92
CA THR A 67 -25.87 7.59 5.12
C THR A 67 -26.09 7.05 6.52
N ASN A 68 -25.04 6.55 7.18
CA ASN A 68 -25.07 6.09 8.57
C ASN A 68 -24.99 7.23 9.62
N GLY A 69 -24.98 8.49 9.18
CA GLY A 69 -24.92 9.67 10.05
C GLY A 69 -23.51 10.09 10.48
N ALA A 70 -22.47 9.33 10.15
CA ALA A 70 -21.08 9.75 10.38
C ALA A 70 -20.69 10.88 9.42
N ILE A 71 -19.76 11.73 9.87
CA ILE A 71 -19.20 12.82 9.07
C ILE A 71 -17.70 12.58 8.93
N PHE A 72 -17.23 12.62 7.69
CA PHE A 72 -15.82 12.59 7.36
C PHE A 72 -15.43 13.92 6.73
N SER A 73 -14.33 14.52 7.19
CA SER A 73 -13.86 15.79 6.65
C SER A 73 -12.36 15.85 6.56
N PHE A 74 -11.85 16.49 5.50
CA PHE A 74 -10.42 16.60 5.23
C PHE A 74 -10.11 17.91 4.50
N PRO A 75 -8.88 18.44 4.65
CA PRO A 75 -8.49 19.64 3.91
C PRO A 75 -8.25 19.29 2.43
N PRO A 76 -8.78 20.09 1.47
CA PRO A 76 -8.68 19.79 0.04
C PRO A 76 -7.24 19.62 -0.47
N HIS A 77 -6.29 20.36 0.10
CA HIS A 77 -4.91 20.37 -0.37
C HIS A 77 -4.13 19.06 -0.18
N LEU A 78 -4.66 18.11 0.60
CA LEU A 78 -4.10 16.76 0.68
C LEU A 78 -4.46 15.91 -0.54
N THR A 79 -5.50 16.30 -1.26
CA THR A 79 -6.10 15.54 -2.35
C THR A 79 -5.52 15.94 -3.69
N GLN A 80 -5.11 14.94 -4.47
CA GLN A 80 -4.49 15.15 -5.77
C GLN A 80 -5.48 15.85 -6.71
N GLY A 81 -5.07 16.95 -7.34
CA GLY A 81 -5.94 17.72 -8.24
C GLY A 81 -6.77 18.80 -7.53
N LEU A 82 -6.89 18.75 -6.21
CA LEU A 82 -7.62 19.77 -5.42
C LEU A 82 -6.70 20.79 -4.73
N GLN A 83 -5.38 20.73 -4.96
CA GLN A 83 -4.41 21.46 -4.13
C GLN A 83 -4.41 22.96 -4.33
N GLN A 84 -4.82 23.41 -5.51
CA GLN A 84 -4.91 24.82 -5.89
C GLN A 84 -6.33 25.17 -6.35
N ALA A 85 -7.31 24.31 -6.05
CA ALA A 85 -8.69 24.55 -6.41
C ALA A 85 -9.22 25.79 -5.67
N THR A 86 -9.96 26.64 -6.37
CA THR A 86 -10.62 27.80 -5.75
C THR A 86 -11.82 27.34 -4.92
N PRO A 87 -12.30 28.15 -3.96
CA PRO A 87 -13.52 27.85 -3.21
C PRO A 87 -14.74 27.57 -4.11
N GLU A 88 -14.85 28.25 -5.24
CA GLU A 88 -15.93 28.05 -6.21
C GLU A 88 -15.81 26.68 -6.87
N GLN A 89 -14.60 26.29 -7.30
CA GLN A 89 -14.35 24.97 -7.85
C GLN A 89 -14.60 23.87 -6.81
N LEU A 90 -14.21 24.08 -5.55
CA LEU A 90 -14.41 23.10 -4.48
C LEU A 90 -15.90 22.91 -4.15
N ASN A 91 -16.72 23.95 -4.27
CA ASN A 91 -18.17 23.90 -4.07
C ASN A 91 -18.93 23.24 -5.24
N ASP A 92 -18.31 23.12 -6.41
CA ASP A 92 -18.87 22.43 -7.59
C ASP A 92 -18.76 20.89 -7.47
N CYS A 93 -18.75 20.37 -6.24
CA CYS A 93 -18.69 18.93 -6.00
C CYS A 93 -20.09 18.30 -6.11
N TRP A 94 -20.17 17.11 -6.70
CA TRP A 94 -21.40 16.32 -6.71
C TRP A 94 -21.12 14.85 -6.44
N LEU A 95 -22.12 14.18 -5.86
CA LEU A 95 -22.08 12.75 -5.58
C LEU A 95 -22.75 11.98 -6.72
N ASP A 96 -22.20 10.83 -7.07
CA ASP A 96 -22.90 9.91 -7.96
C ASP A 96 -24.21 9.40 -7.32
N ALA A 97 -25.08 8.80 -8.14
CA ALA A 97 -26.40 8.34 -7.68
C ALA A 97 -26.33 7.33 -6.52
N SER A 98 -25.22 6.59 -6.40
CA SER A 98 -25.02 5.61 -5.32
C SER A 98 -24.34 6.20 -4.09
N GLY A 99 -23.84 7.43 -4.16
CA GLY A 99 -23.08 8.08 -3.10
C GLY A 99 -21.73 7.42 -2.82
N ARG A 100 -21.17 6.68 -3.77
CA ARG A 100 -19.91 5.93 -3.64
C ARG A 100 -18.72 6.70 -4.20
N SER A 101 -18.97 7.72 -5.02
CA SER A 101 -17.96 8.64 -5.54
C SER A 101 -18.39 10.09 -5.45
N ILE A 102 -17.39 10.96 -5.37
CA ILE A 102 -17.52 12.41 -5.42
C ILE A 102 -16.71 12.94 -6.60
N HIS A 103 -17.27 13.92 -7.30
CA HIS A 103 -16.76 14.42 -8.58
C HIS A 103 -16.69 15.93 -8.59
N TRP A 104 -15.70 16.47 -9.29
CA TRP A 104 -15.55 17.89 -9.62
C TRP A 104 -15.38 18.05 -11.12
N GLU A 105 -16.42 18.52 -11.81
CA GLU A 105 -16.42 18.62 -13.28
C GLU A 105 -15.35 19.60 -13.77
N SER A 106 -15.29 20.79 -13.18
CA SER A 106 -14.33 21.84 -13.57
C SER A 106 -12.86 21.48 -13.34
N LEU A 107 -12.59 20.45 -12.55
CA LEU A 107 -11.25 19.98 -12.21
C LEU A 107 -10.90 18.64 -12.87
N ASP A 108 -11.88 17.98 -13.51
CA ASP A 108 -11.75 16.63 -14.09
C ASP A 108 -11.15 15.62 -13.08
N VAL A 109 -11.71 15.61 -11.87
CA VAL A 109 -11.28 14.69 -10.81
C VAL A 109 -12.46 14.02 -10.12
N ASP A 110 -12.26 12.74 -9.84
CA ASP A 110 -13.18 11.88 -9.12
C ASP A 110 -12.46 11.09 -8.03
N PHE A 111 -13.19 10.83 -6.95
CA PHE A 111 -12.68 10.03 -5.84
C PHE A 111 -13.75 9.09 -5.30
N SER A 112 -13.34 7.86 -4.98
CA SER A 112 -14.17 6.95 -4.19
C SER A 112 -14.26 7.46 -2.74
N ILE A 113 -15.48 7.46 -2.19
CA ILE A 113 -15.74 7.80 -0.78
C ILE A 113 -14.95 6.86 0.15
N VAL A 114 -14.92 5.56 -0.15
CA VAL A 114 -14.13 4.58 0.62
C VAL A 114 -12.63 4.86 0.52
N GLY A 115 -12.16 5.23 -0.68
CA GLY A 115 -10.78 5.65 -0.90
C GLY A 115 -10.39 6.83 0.00
N LEU A 116 -11.20 7.88 0.01
CA LEU A 116 -10.96 9.06 0.86
C LEU A 116 -10.97 8.70 2.34
N MET A 117 -11.95 7.91 2.79
CA MET A 117 -12.06 7.49 4.21
C MET A 117 -10.89 6.62 4.66
N THR A 118 -10.31 5.82 3.76
CA THR A 118 -9.12 5.00 4.04
C THR A 118 -7.80 5.76 3.89
N GLY A 119 -7.87 7.07 3.60
CA GLY A 119 -6.71 7.96 3.50
C GLY A 119 -6.02 7.93 2.14
N ILE A 120 -6.68 7.41 1.09
CA ILE A 120 -6.19 7.45 -0.28
C ILE A 120 -6.66 8.76 -0.91
N PHE A 121 -5.77 9.75 -0.91
CA PHE A 121 -6.03 11.09 -1.44
C PHE A 121 -5.47 11.31 -2.85
N GLY A 122 -5.02 10.26 -3.53
CA GLY A 122 -4.46 10.34 -4.88
C GLY A 122 -3.60 9.13 -5.23
N THR A 123 -2.80 9.29 -6.28
CA THR A 123 -1.87 8.26 -6.74
C THR A 123 -0.83 7.89 -5.69
N GLN A 124 -0.24 6.70 -5.81
CA GLN A 124 0.85 6.27 -4.91
C GLN A 124 2.02 7.26 -4.89
N ALA A 125 2.41 7.79 -6.06
CA ALA A 125 3.46 8.80 -6.16
C ALA A 125 3.09 10.09 -5.41
N TRP A 126 1.84 10.54 -5.55
CA TRP A 126 1.31 11.68 -4.80
C TRP A 126 1.36 11.46 -3.29
N MET A 127 0.88 10.31 -2.82
CA MET A 127 0.88 9.95 -1.40
C MET A 127 2.30 9.88 -0.83
N GLN A 128 3.26 9.32 -1.57
CA GLN A 128 4.67 9.32 -1.20
C GLN A 128 5.25 10.73 -1.11
N GLU A 129 4.92 11.61 -2.05
CA GLU A 129 5.40 12.99 -2.05
C GLU A 129 4.82 13.80 -0.89
N ILE A 130 3.52 13.69 -0.62
CA ILE A 130 2.88 14.34 0.54
C ILE A 130 3.49 13.81 1.85
N GLY A 131 3.67 12.49 1.96
CA GLY A 131 4.34 11.87 3.10
C GLY A 131 5.77 12.38 3.29
N ARG A 132 6.54 12.51 2.19
CA ARG A 132 7.91 13.05 2.20
C ARG A 132 7.93 14.51 2.65
N ARG A 133 7.06 15.37 2.10
CA ARG A 133 6.92 16.79 2.49
C ARG A 133 6.56 16.93 3.96
N GLY A 134 5.56 16.21 4.44
CA GLY A 134 5.17 16.19 5.85
C GLY A 134 6.30 15.65 6.76
N GLY A 135 7.02 14.65 6.29
CA GLY A 135 8.21 14.09 6.92
C GLY A 135 9.36 15.10 7.08
N GLN A 136 9.52 16.03 6.14
CA GLN A 136 10.55 17.07 6.17
C GLN A 136 10.21 18.29 7.03
N ALA A 137 8.94 18.52 7.36
CA ALA A 137 8.55 19.66 8.18
C ALA A 137 9.35 19.70 9.51
N LYS A 138 10.06 20.80 9.79
CA LYS A 138 10.89 20.98 11.00
C LYS A 138 10.25 21.95 12.00
N SER A 139 9.05 21.64 12.50
CA SER A 139 8.39 22.51 13.47
C SER A 139 8.95 22.31 14.91
N PRO A 140 8.90 23.33 15.79
CA PRO A 140 9.22 23.17 17.21
C PRO A 140 8.37 22.09 17.89
N ALA A 141 7.08 22.02 17.53
CA ALA A 141 6.15 20.99 18.00
C ALA A 141 6.62 19.58 17.61
N LYS A 142 7.03 19.38 16.35
CA LYS A 142 7.56 18.09 15.89
C LYS A 142 8.87 17.73 16.58
N ARG A 143 9.76 18.70 16.84
CA ARG A 143 10.98 18.48 17.64
C ARG A 143 10.66 18.07 19.07
N LYS A 144 9.71 18.74 19.72
CA LYS A 144 9.26 18.40 21.09
C LYS A 144 8.66 16.99 21.12
N ALA A 145 7.78 16.67 20.17
CA ALA A 145 7.18 15.34 20.03
C ALA A 145 8.24 14.26 19.76
N ALA A 146 9.18 14.49 18.85
CA ALA A 146 10.27 13.56 18.55
C ALA A 146 11.16 13.29 19.77
N ARG A 147 11.49 14.32 20.56
CA ARG A 147 12.21 14.15 21.84
C ARG A 147 11.41 13.34 22.85
N ALA A 148 10.11 13.61 22.98
CA ALA A 148 9.22 12.86 23.86
C ALA A 148 9.07 11.39 23.43
N ASN A 149 8.99 11.13 22.13
CA ASN A 149 8.90 9.78 21.56
C ASN A 149 10.24 9.04 21.66
N GLY A 150 11.36 9.72 21.46
CA GLY A 150 12.70 9.14 21.63
C GLY A 150 12.96 8.64 23.06
N LYS A 151 12.37 9.28 24.07
CA LYS A 151 12.41 8.80 25.47
C LYS A 151 11.65 7.49 25.69
N LYS A 152 10.70 7.14 24.80
CA LYS A 152 9.90 5.91 24.87
C LYS A 152 10.54 4.72 24.15
N GLY A 153 11.79 4.88 23.68
CA GLY A 153 12.46 3.90 22.82
C GLY A 153 12.19 4.20 21.35
N GLY A 154 13.25 4.39 20.57
CA GLY A 154 13.16 4.64 19.14
C GLY A 154 12.80 3.39 18.34
N ARG A 155 13.17 3.37 17.05
CA ARG A 155 13.08 2.17 16.22
C ARG A 155 13.78 1.02 16.96
N PRO A 156 13.08 -0.09 17.26
CA PRO A 156 13.69 -1.24 17.90
C PRO A 156 14.95 -1.65 17.13
N LEU A 157 16.05 -1.94 17.84
CA LEU A 157 17.21 -2.52 17.17
C LEU A 157 16.77 -3.83 16.51
N LYS A 158 17.19 -4.03 15.26
CA LYS A 158 17.05 -5.32 14.60
C LYS A 158 17.98 -6.28 15.35
N THR A 159 17.46 -7.02 16.32
CA THR A 159 18.20 -8.06 17.02
C THR A 159 18.61 -9.07 15.97
N ALA A 160 19.92 -9.21 15.71
CA ALA A 160 20.42 -10.30 14.89
C ALA A 160 19.93 -11.61 15.52
N THR A 161 19.23 -12.40 14.73
CA THR A 161 18.71 -13.69 15.20
C THR A 161 19.89 -14.63 15.37
N ILE A 162 19.77 -15.63 16.25
CA ILE A 162 20.84 -16.62 16.45
C ILE A 162 21.24 -17.30 15.12
N GLU A 163 20.31 -17.43 14.18
CA GLU A 163 20.59 -17.92 12.81
C GLU A 163 21.53 -17.01 12.00
N ASP A 164 21.49 -15.69 12.21
CA ASP A 164 22.37 -14.72 11.53
C ASP A 164 23.83 -14.84 12.02
N LEU A 165 24.05 -15.35 13.24
CA LEU A 165 25.38 -15.58 13.82
C LEU A 165 25.94 -16.96 13.47
N PHE A 166 25.09 -17.95 13.23
CA PHE A 166 25.50 -19.31 12.83
C PHE A 166 25.92 -19.43 11.36
N PHE A 167 25.44 -18.53 10.48
CA PHE A 167 25.83 -18.55 9.06
C PHE A 167 27.15 -17.84 8.75
N SER A 168 27.83 -17.26 9.75
CA SER A 168 29.02 -16.44 9.54
C SER A 168 30.31 -16.98 10.17
N SER A 169 30.32 -18.20 10.73
CA SER A 169 31.55 -18.84 11.21
C SER A 169 31.77 -20.23 10.61
N ASP A 170 32.77 -20.32 9.75
CA ASP A 170 33.33 -21.51 9.11
C ASP A 170 34.08 -22.43 10.10
N ILE A 171 33.47 -22.83 11.21
CA ILE A 171 34.14 -23.72 12.19
C ILE A 171 33.19 -24.77 12.74
N LEU A 172 33.17 -25.95 12.10
CA LEU A 172 33.13 -27.24 12.77
C LEU A 172 33.82 -28.30 11.87
N GLN A 173 35.15 -28.25 11.80
CA GLN A 173 35.92 -29.48 11.68
C GLN A 173 36.24 -29.98 13.09
N SER A 174 36.09 -31.30 13.26
CA SER A 174 36.61 -32.15 14.34
C SER A 174 36.09 -31.86 15.76
N PHE A 175 35.27 -32.78 16.30
CA PHE A 175 35.60 -33.43 17.57
C PHE A 175 35.00 -34.84 17.65
N ASN A 176 35.90 -35.78 17.93
CA ASN A 176 35.86 -37.24 17.89
C ASN A 176 34.72 -37.94 18.65
N HIS A 177 34.31 -39.10 18.13
CA HIS A 177 33.73 -40.20 18.91
C HIS A 177 34.67 -41.43 18.79
N ALA A 178 35.47 -41.64 19.83
CA ALA A 178 36.18 -42.88 20.17
C ALA A 178 35.84 -43.08 21.66
N GLU A 179 35.14 -44.13 22.08
CA GLU A 179 35.53 -45.54 22.18
C GLU A 179 35.33 -45.90 23.65
N LEU A 180 34.41 -46.81 23.96
CA LEU A 180 34.41 -47.58 25.22
C LEU A 180 33.86 -48.97 24.91
N ASP A 181 34.80 -49.89 24.77
CA ASP A 181 34.63 -51.34 24.71
C ASP A 181 34.80 -51.93 26.12
N GLY A 182 34.16 -53.08 26.38
CA GLY A 182 34.21 -53.85 27.64
C GLY A 182 32.85 -53.93 28.34
N ASP A 183 32.31 -55.09 28.71
CA ASP A 183 32.91 -56.40 28.96
C ASP A 183 31.81 -57.50 28.89
N ARG A 184 32.20 -58.73 28.56
CA ARG A 184 31.34 -59.94 28.50
C ARG A 184 31.58 -60.78 29.77
N PRO A 185 30.61 -61.58 30.21
CA PRO A 185 30.66 -62.99 29.83
C PRO A 185 29.44 -63.47 29.03
#